data_AF-A0A0T5ZUU7-F1
#
_entry.id   AF-A0A0T5ZUU7-F1
#
_cell.length_a   1.000
_cell.length_b   1.000
_cell.length_c   1.000
_cell.angle_alpha   90.00
_cell.angle_beta   90.00
_cell.angle_gamma   90.00
#
_symmetry.space_group_name_H-M   'P 1'
#
loop_
_entity.id
_entity.type
_entity.pdbx_description
1 polymer ?
#
loop_
_entity_poly.entity_id
_entity_poly.type
_entity_poly.pdbx_seq_one_letter_code
_entity_poly.pdbx_strand_id
1 'polypeptide(L)' 'MKKIGDIPNWNEGDKRDITEKEIKTLYEKGLYDSYDKTYVINGFKWKIVSKLINPDSTVVYTLECVGTEEEF' A
#
# COMPACT_ATOMS: atom_id res chain seq x y z
N MET A 1 -15.94 -18.56 -14.02
CA MET A 1 -15.19 -17.41 -14.56
C MET A 1 -15.16 -16.33 -13.49
N LYS A 2 -14.05 -16.15 -12.76
CA LYS A 2 -13.90 -15.02 -11.82
C LYS A 2 -13.65 -13.78 -12.68
N LYS A 3 -14.55 -12.80 -12.63
CA LYS A 3 -14.31 -11.48 -13.23
C LYS A 3 -12.98 -10.96 -12.68
N ILE A 4 -12.13 -10.45 -13.56
CA ILE A 4 -10.88 -9.77 -13.20
C ILE A 4 -11.30 -8.64 -12.24
N GLY A 5 -10.90 -8.81 -10.99
CA GLY A 5 -11.69 -8.46 -9.81
C GLY A 5 -11.88 -6.97 -9.60
N ASP A 6 -13.07 -6.63 -9.10
CA ASP A 6 -13.40 -5.34 -8.54
C ASP A 6 -12.26 -4.86 -7.64
N ILE A 7 -11.73 -3.66 -7.92
CA ILE A 7 -10.83 -2.99 -6.99
C ILE A 7 -11.61 -2.90 -5.67
N PRO A 8 -11.13 -3.49 -4.56
CA PRO A 8 -11.85 -3.43 -3.30
C PRO A 8 -12.10 -1.96 -2.97
N ASN A 9 -13.34 -1.63 -2.60
CA ASN A 9 -13.62 -0.30 -2.09
C ASN A 9 -13.02 -0.22 -0.68
N TRP A 10 -11.85 0.42 -0.55
CA TRP A 10 -11.14 0.58 0.71
C TRP A 10 -11.65 1.82 1.45
N ASN A 11 -11.77 1.70 2.77
CA ASN A 11 -12.09 2.81 3.66
C ASN A 11 -10.86 3.21 4.47
N GLU A 12 -10.88 4.42 5.04
CA GLU A 12 -9.87 4.84 6.01
C GLU A 12 -9.81 3.86 7.20
N GLY A 13 -8.58 3.50 7.60
CA GLY A 13 -8.32 2.50 8.64
C GLY A 13 -8.24 1.06 8.15
N ASP A 14 -8.66 0.76 6.91
CA ASP A 14 -8.50 -0.59 6.35
C ASP A 14 -7.02 -0.93 6.17
N LYS A 15 -6.70 -2.22 6.31
CA LYS A 15 -5.31 -2.71 6.30
C LYS A 15 -5.05 -3.71 5.20
N ARG A 16 -3.83 -3.68 4.70
CA ARG A 16 -3.30 -4.65 3.73
C ARG A 16 -1.82 -4.91 3.99
N ASP A 17 -1.40 -6.13 3.74
CA ASP A 17 0.00 -6.50 3.79
C ASP A 17 0.58 -6.57 2.38
N ILE A 18 1.79 -6.04 2.22
CA ILE A 18 2.56 -6.21 0.99
C ILE A 18 4.02 -6.56 1.31
N THR A 19 4.69 -7.19 0.36
CA THR A 19 6.09 -7.58 0.50
C THR A 19 7.04 -6.39 0.32
N GLU A 20 8.28 -6.54 0.80
CA GLU A 20 9.34 -5.55 0.52
C GLU A 20 9.58 -5.34 -0.97
N LYS A 21 9.44 -6.38 -1.79
CA LYS A 21 9.58 -6.27 -3.24
C LYS A 21 8.52 -5.33 -3.82
N GLU A 22 7.27 -5.46 -3.39
CA GLU A 22 6.19 -4.59 -3.84
C GLU A 22 6.38 -3.14 -3.39
N ILE A 23 6.78 -2.90 -2.13
CA ILE A 23 7.11 -1.54 -1.65
C ILE A 23 8.20 -0.90 -2.52
N LYS A 24 9.29 -1.62 -2.81
CA LYS A 24 10.38 -1.12 -3.66
C LYS A 24 9.88 -0.78 -5.06
N THR A 25 9.06 -1.65 -5.65
CA THR A 25 8.45 -1.37 -6.96
C THR A 25 7.55 -0.13 -6.93
N LEU A 26 6.79 0.12 -5.87
CA LEU A 26 5.97 1.34 -5.75
C LEU A 26 6.85 2.60 -5.66
N TYR A 27 7.93 2.54 -4.87
CA TYR A 27 8.89 3.62 -4.75
C TYR A 27 9.58 3.93 -6.09
N GLU A 28 10.05 2.91 -6.80
CA GLU A 28 10.67 3.04 -8.13
C GLU A 28 9.71 3.61 -9.19
N LYS A 29 8.40 3.38 -9.03
CA LYS A 29 7.34 3.94 -9.89
C LYS A 29 6.96 5.38 -9.52
N GLY A 30 7.57 5.98 -8.51
CA GLY A 30 7.22 7.32 -8.05
C GLY A 30 5.86 7.41 -7.35
N LEU A 31 5.29 6.28 -6.90
CA LEU A 31 4.02 6.23 -6.19
C LEU A 31 4.18 6.47 -4.68
N TYR A 32 5.31 7.01 -4.25
CA TYR A 32 5.57 7.39 -2.86
C TYR A 32 5.67 8.91 -2.75
N ASP A 33 4.74 9.49 -1.99
CA ASP A 33 4.80 10.89 -1.61
C ASP A 33 5.67 11.04 -0.35
N SER A 34 6.82 11.67 -0.52
CA SER A 34 7.78 11.90 0.58
C SER A 34 7.34 12.96 1.59
N TYR A 35 6.47 13.89 1.19
CA TYR A 35 5.94 14.95 2.06
C TYR A 35 4.91 14.36 3.03
N ASP A 36 3.93 13.63 2.50
CA ASP A 36 2.88 12.97 3.28
C ASP A 36 3.34 11.63 3.89
N LYS A 37 4.46 11.07 3.41
CA LYS A 37 4.95 9.72 3.73
C LYS A 37 3.90 8.64 3.44
N THR A 38 3.24 8.74 2.29
CA THR A 38 2.20 7.82 1.84
C THR A 38 2.53 7.19 0.49
N TYR A 39 1.98 6.01 0.24
CA TYR A 39 2.01 5.34 -1.05
C TYR A 39 0.64 5.45 -1.72
N VAL A 40 0.62 5.70 -3.02
CA VAL A 40 -0.60 5.69 -3.84
C VAL A 40 -0.77 4.32 -4.48
N ILE A 41 -1.89 3.66 -4.17
CA ILE A 41 -2.19 2.34 -4.70
C ILE A 41 -3.68 2.23 -5.01
N ASN A 42 -4.00 2.00 -6.28
CA ASN A 42 -5.38 1.92 -6.80
C ASN A 42 -6.21 3.18 -6.48
N GLY A 43 -5.61 4.38 -6.49
CA GLY A 43 -6.28 5.65 -6.17
C GLY A 43 -6.50 5.92 -4.68
N PHE A 44 -5.93 5.09 -3.80
CA PHE A 44 -5.97 5.29 -2.34
C PHE A 44 -4.58 5.62 -1.80
N LYS A 45 -4.53 6.45 -0.76
CA LYS A 45 -3.31 6.79 -0.01
C LYS A 45 -3.12 5.78 1.13
N TRP A 46 -1.90 5.28 1.26
CA TRP A 46 -1.56 4.22 2.20
C TRP A 46 -0.32 4.57 3.02
N LYS A 47 -0.36 4.36 4.33
CA LYS A 47 0.78 4.59 5.22
C LYS A 47 1.28 3.27 5.79
N ILE A 48 2.60 3.09 5.83
CA ILE A 48 3.20 1.95 6.52
C ILE A 48 2.98 2.13 8.03
N VAL A 49 2.32 1.18 8.66
CA VAL A 49 2.06 1.17 10.11
C VAL A 49 2.82 0.05 10.83
N SER A 50 3.28 -0.96 10.10
CA SER A 50 4.10 -2.05 10.67
C SER A 50 5.08 -2.61 9.64
N LYS A 51 6.17 -3.19 10.15
CA LYS A 51 7.14 -3.97 9.40
C LYS A 51 7.44 -5.25 10.18
N LEU A 52 7.18 -6.39 9.56
CA LEU A 52 7.50 -7.71 10.08
C LEU A 52 8.68 -8.30 9.31
N ILE A 53 9.68 -8.80 10.03
CA ILE A 53 10.79 -9.57 9.47
C ILE A 53 10.58 -11.01 9.92
N ASN A 54 10.28 -11.89 8.98
CA ASN A 54 10.06 -13.31 9.26
C ASN A 54 11.39 -14.04 9.49
N PRO A 55 11.37 -15.23 10.14
CA PRO A 55 12.58 -16.02 10.37
C PRO A 55 13.32 -16.44 9.08
N ASP A 56 12.62 -16.55 7.96
CA ASP A 56 13.19 -16.83 6.63
C ASP A 56 13.77 -15.58 5.94
N SER A 57 13.92 -14.48 6.69
CA SER A 57 14.35 -13.16 6.20
C SER A 57 13.40 -12.49 5.20
N THR A 58 12.20 -13.03 4.98
CA THR A 58 11.18 -12.31 4.21
C THR A 58 10.65 -11.14 5.01
N VAL A 59 10.40 -10.02 4.34
CA VAL A 59 9.93 -8.78 4.96
C VAL A 59 8.56 -8.44 4.42
N VAL A 60 7.61 -8.23 5.35
CA VAL A 60 6.23 -7.85 5.07
C VAL A 60 5.94 -6.50 5.74
N TYR A 61 5.31 -5.60 5.01
CA TYR A 61 4.86 -4.31 5.50
C TYR A 61 3.34 -4.31 5.58
N THR A 62 2.81 -3.88 6.72
CA THR A 62 1.37 -3.60 6.86
C THR A 62 1.14 -2.13 6.55
N LEU A 63 0.25 -1.88 5.61
CA LEU A 63 -0.24 -0.57 5.24
C LEU A 63 -1.64 -0.34 5.78
N GLU A 64 -1.92 0.89 6.18
CA GLU A 64 -3.25 1.37 6.55
C GLU A 64 -3.70 2.42 5.53
N CYS A 65 -4.94 2.29 5.06
CA CYS A 65 -5.57 3.26 4.17
C CYS A 65 -5.83 4.54 4.96
N VAL A 66 -5.36 5.68 4.45
CA VAL A 66 -5.51 6.98 5.10
C VAL A 66 -6.33 7.97 4.28
N GLY A 67 -6.97 7.48 3.21
CA GLY A 67 -7.86 8.27 2.37
C GLY A 67 -7.70 7.96 0.89
N THR A 68 -8.30 8.78 0.05
CA THR A 68 -8.18 8.73 -1.41
C THR A 68 -7.13 9.71 -1.92
N GLU A 69 -6.56 9.41 -3.07
CA GLU A 69 -5.85 10.40 -3.88
C GLU A 69 -6.93 11.27 -4.56
N GLU A 70 -7.55 12.19 -3.81
CA GLU A 70 -8.45 13.17 -4.45
C GLU A 70 -7.62 14.08 -5.36
N GLU A 71 -7.97 14.11 -6.65
CA GLU A 71 -7.50 15.12 -7.60
C GLU A 71 -7.99 16.49 -7.12
N PHE A 72 -7.06 17.37 -6.74
CA PHE A 72 -7.34 18.79 -6.52
C PHE A 72 -7.56 19.53 -7.85
#